data_AF-A0A257W511-F1
#
_entry.id   AF-A0A257W511-F1
#
_cell.length_a   1.000
_cell.length_b   1.000
_cell.length_c   1.000
_cell.angle_alpha   90.00
_cell.angle_beta   90.00
_cell.angle_gamma   90.00
#
_symmetry.space_group_name_H-M   'P 1'
#
loop_
_entity.id
_entity.type
_entity.pdbx_description
1 polymer ?
#
loop_
_entity_poly.entity_id
_entity_poly.type
_entity_poly.pdbx_seq_one_letter_code
_entity_poly.pdbx_strand_id
1 'polypeptide(L)'
;MEKRWTLKKGDPARVEALKEALHIHPALCAILEQRGIGTYEEAKSFFRPDLSDLPSPWLMKDMEKAVARIQQAREKQEKILLFGDYDVDGTTSVSVLYRFFQKFHPNLDFYIPHR
;
A
#
# COMPACT_ATOMS: atom_id res chain seq x y z
N MET A 1 -11.79 9.26 32.21
CA MET A 1 -10.80 8.26 31.77
C MET A 1 -9.44 8.94 31.80
N GLU A 2 -8.54 8.55 32.71
CA GLU A 2 -7.20 9.14 32.78
C GLU A 2 -6.34 8.60 31.63
N LYS A 3 -5.69 9.50 30.89
CA LYS A 3 -4.76 9.12 29.82
C LYS A 3 -3.38 8.89 30.42
N ARG A 4 -2.81 7.70 30.21
CA ARG A 4 -1.44 7.36 30.60
C ARG A 4 -0.51 7.48 29.40
N TRP A 5 0.42 8.42 29.45
CA TRP A 5 1.49 8.52 28.46
C TRP A 5 2.58 7.50 28.77
N THR A 6 3.01 6.75 27.76
CA THR A 6 4.12 5.80 27.85
C THR A 6 5.10 6.07 26.74
N LEU A 7 6.37 6.22 27.10
CA LEU A 7 7.45 6.37 26.13
C LEU A 7 8.01 4.98 25.82
N LYS A 8 7.91 4.56 24.56
CA LYS A 8 8.68 3.41 24.09
C LYS A 8 10.16 3.82 24.03
N LYS A 9 11.03 3.02 24.65
CA LYS A 9 12.47 3.18 24.55
C LYS A 9 12.96 2.26 23.45
N GLY A 10 13.82 2.78 22.56
CA GLY A 10 14.54 1.94 21.62
C GLY A 10 15.78 1.33 22.28
N ASP A 11 16.31 0.25 21.69
CA ASP A 11 17.57 -0.35 22.11
C ASP A 11 18.73 0.65 21.87
N PRO A 12 19.42 1.13 22.92
CA PRO A 12 20.51 2.11 22.78
C PRO A 12 21.61 1.65 21.83
N ALA A 13 21.93 0.36 21.79
CA ALA A 13 22.98 -0.17 20.92
C ALA A 13 22.58 -0.04 19.44
N ARG A 14 21.31 -0.33 19.12
CA ARG A 14 20.76 -0.20 17.77
C ARG A 14 20.61 1.26 17.36
N VAL A 15 20.24 2.14 18.28
CA VAL A 15 20.15 3.58 18.04
C VAL A 15 21.51 4.16 17.70
N GLU A 16 22.57 3.77 18.42
CA GLU A 16 23.93 4.24 18.13
C GLU A 16 24.42 3.68 16.78
N ALA A 17 24.17 2.40 16.49
CA ALA A 17 24.52 1.81 15.19
C ALA A 17 23.84 2.53 14.02
N LEU A 18 22.54 2.87 14.15
CA LEU A 18 21.81 3.64 13.15
C LEU A 18 22.34 5.07 13.00
N LYS A 19 22.71 5.71 14.10
CA LYS A 19 23.29 7.06 14.09
C LYS A 19 24.62 7.08 13.35
N GLU A 20 25.50 6.11 13.61
CA GLU A 20 26.76 5.96 12.89
C GLU A 20 26.55 5.66 11.40
N ALA A 21 25.55 4.85 11.05
CA ALA A 21 25.26 4.51 9.66
C ALA A 21 24.57 5.62 8.85
N LEU A 22 23.67 6.38 9.48
CA LEU A 22 22.82 7.37 8.80
C LEU A 22 23.31 8.81 8.98
N HIS A 23 24.16 9.08 9.97
CA HIS A 23 24.62 10.42 10.35
C HIS A 23 23.46 11.41 10.60
N ILE A 24 22.38 10.95 11.23
CA ILE A 24 21.21 11.75 11.59
C ILE A 24 21.04 11.86 13.12
N HIS A 25 20.12 12.72 13.55
CA HIS A 25 19.89 12.99 14.97
C HIS A 25 19.43 11.72 15.73
N PRO A 26 19.95 11.42 16.94
CA PRO A 26 19.61 10.21 17.71
C PRO A 26 18.12 10.01 17.97
N ALA A 27 17.36 11.10 18.08
CA ALA A 27 15.90 11.03 18.22
C ALA A 27 15.22 10.37 17.01
N LEU A 28 15.71 10.62 15.79
CA LEU A 28 15.20 9.97 14.58
C LEU A 28 15.61 8.49 14.54
N CYS A 29 16.85 8.17 14.92
CA CYS A 29 17.31 6.79 15.05
C CYS A 29 16.47 5.99 16.06
N ALA A 30 16.13 6.59 17.20
CA ALA A 30 15.24 5.98 18.20
C ALA A 30 13.83 5.73 17.65
N ILE A 31 13.30 6.63 16.83
CA ILE A 31 11.99 6.45 16.18
C ILE A 31 12.03 5.35 15.12
N LEU A 32 13.10 5.26 14.32
CA LEU A 32 13.28 4.21 13.32
C LEU A 32 13.35 2.83 13.98
N GLU A 33 14.16 2.70 15.03
CA GLU A 33 14.28 1.44 15.77
C GLU A 33 12.94 1.00 16.36
N GLN A 34 12.16 1.93 16.93
CA GLN A 34 10.81 1.66 17.44
C GLN A 34 9.80 1.23 16.37
N ARG A 35 10.08 1.53 15.10
CA ARG A 35 9.30 1.09 13.93
C ARG A 35 9.82 -0.21 13.33
N GLY A 36 10.82 -0.84 13.94
CA GLY A 36 11.44 -2.06 13.46
C GLY A 36 12.49 -1.85 12.37
N ILE A 37 12.87 -0.60 12.09
CA ILE A 37 13.88 -0.23 11.08
C ILE A 37 15.24 -0.15 11.80
N GLY A 38 16.07 -1.16 11.63
CA GLY A 38 17.32 -1.33 12.38
C GLY A 38 18.60 -1.15 11.58
N THR A 39 18.50 -1.09 10.26
CA THR A 39 19.65 -1.05 9.35
C THR A 39 19.61 0.15 8.41
N TYR A 40 20.77 0.47 7.83
CA TYR A 40 20.88 1.49 6.79
C TYR A 40 19.97 1.20 5.59
N GLU A 41 19.94 -0.05 5.11
CA GLU A 41 19.14 -0.43 3.93
C GLU A 41 17.63 -0.35 4.20
N GLU A 42 17.18 -0.79 5.38
CA GLU A 42 15.76 -0.64 5.77
C GLU A 42 15.38 0.85 5.88
N ALA A 43 16.26 1.68 6.45
CA ALA A 43 16.02 3.12 6.54
C ALA A 43 15.99 3.78 5.15
N LYS A 44 16.91 3.39 4.26
CA LYS A 44 16.95 3.86 2.87
C LYS A 44 15.67 3.48 2.13
N SER A 45 15.22 2.22 2.22
CA SER A 45 13.96 1.76 1.61
C SER A 45 12.75 2.51 2.17
N PHE A 46 12.72 2.76 3.48
CA PHE A 46 11.65 3.53 4.11
C PHE A 46 11.57 4.99 3.63
N PHE A 47 12.69 5.68 3.51
CA PHE A 47 12.71 7.09 3.08
C PHE A 47 12.71 7.30 1.57
N ARG A 48 13.08 6.28 0.80
CA ARG A 48 13.19 6.34 -0.67
C ARG A 48 12.56 5.08 -1.29
N PRO A 49 11.25 4.87 -1.10
CA PRO A 49 10.58 3.73 -1.72
C PRO A 49 10.53 3.91 -3.24
N ASP A 50 10.74 2.82 -3.97
CA ASP A 50 10.53 2.75 -5.42
C ASP A 50 9.36 1.82 -5.75
N LEU A 51 8.70 2.04 -6.90
CA LEU A 51 7.65 1.13 -7.36
C LEU A 51 8.20 -0.27 -7.68
N SER A 52 9.49 -0.40 -7.98
CA SER A 52 10.17 -1.69 -8.15
C SER A 52 10.24 -2.51 -6.87
N ASP A 53 10.08 -1.88 -5.70
CA ASP A 53 10.09 -2.56 -4.40
C ASP A 53 8.74 -3.23 -4.08
N LEU A 54 7.70 -2.97 -4.87
CA LEU A 54 6.40 -3.60 -4.70
C LEU A 54 6.48 -5.10 -5.00
N PRO A 55 5.88 -5.96 -4.15
CA PRO A 55 5.76 -7.38 -4.46
C PRO A 55 5.03 -7.60 -5.78
N SER A 56 5.40 -8.66 -6.48
CA SER A 56 4.70 -9.08 -7.69
C SER A 56 3.19 -9.21 -7.44
N PRO A 57 2.32 -8.54 -8.25
CA PRO A 57 0.87 -8.65 -8.10
C PRO A 57 0.35 -10.09 -8.21
N TRP A 58 1.10 -10.96 -8.90
CA TRP A 58 0.78 -12.39 -9.04
C TRP A 58 0.83 -13.17 -7.72
N LEU A 59 1.43 -12.60 -6.67
CA LEU A 59 1.43 -13.19 -5.33
C LEU A 59 0.08 -13.00 -4.62
N MET A 60 -0.79 -12.12 -5.11
CA MET A 60 -2.14 -11.96 -4.56
C MET A 60 -2.97 -13.21 -4.85
N LYS A 61 -3.67 -13.69 -3.83
CA LYS A 61 -4.55 -14.86 -3.95
C LYS A 61 -5.53 -14.69 -5.11
N ASP A 62 -5.59 -15.70 -5.97
CA ASP A 62 -6.50 -15.78 -7.12
C ASP A 62 -6.31 -14.67 -8.19
N MET A 63 -5.17 -13.97 -8.21
CA MET A 63 -4.90 -12.91 -9.19
C MET A 63 -5.00 -13.41 -10.64
N GLU A 64 -4.42 -14.57 -10.95
CA GLU A 64 -4.50 -15.18 -12.28
C GLU A 64 -5.94 -15.44 -12.72
N LYS A 65 -6.79 -15.93 -11.81
CA LYS A 65 -8.21 -16.19 -12.08
C LYS A 65 -8.97 -14.88 -12.32
N ALA A 66 -8.68 -13.83 -11.55
CA ALA A 66 -9.30 -12.52 -11.72
C ALA A 66 -8.95 -11.92 -13.09
N VAL A 67 -7.67 -11.96 -13.48
CA VAL A 67 -7.20 -11.47 -14.79
C VAL A 67 -7.89 -12.25 -15.92
N ALA A 68 -7.90 -13.58 -15.86
CA ALA A 68 -8.54 -14.41 -16.88
C ALA A 68 -10.04 -14.11 -17.01
N ARG A 69 -10.75 -13.93 -15.89
CA ARG A 69 -12.19 -13.59 -15.89
C ARG A 69 -12.47 -12.23 -16.54
N ILE A 70 -11.63 -11.22 -16.28
CA ILE A 70 -11.74 -9.89 -16.86
C ILE A 70 -11.43 -9.90 -18.36
N GLN A 71 -10.40 -10.65 -18.77
CA GLN A 71 -10.06 -10.84 -20.18
C GLN A 71 -11.23 -11.49 -20.93
N GLN A 72 -11.83 -12.54 -20.36
CA GLN A 72 -13.01 -13.18 -20.94
C GLN A 72 -14.20 -12.21 -21.06
N ALA A 73 -14.46 -11.38 -20.04
CA ALA A 73 -15.52 -10.36 -20.10
C ALA A 73 -15.31 -9.39 -21.25
N ARG A 74 -14.05 -8.96 -21.46
CA ARG A 74 -13.66 -8.07 -22.55
C ARG A 74 -13.85 -8.75 -23.92
N GLU A 75 -13.37 -9.97 -24.08
CA GLU A 75 -13.50 -10.73 -25.34
C GLU A 75 -14.96 -10.94 -25.74
N LYS A 76 -15.82 -11.23 -24.76
CA LYS A 76 -17.25 -11.45 -24.95
C LYS A 76 -18.09 -10.17 -24.92
N GLN A 77 -17.46 -9.00 -24.77
CA GLN A 77 -18.13 -7.70 -24.63
C GLN A 77 -19.18 -7.66 -23.50
N GLU A 78 -18.95 -8.41 -22.43
CA GLU A 78 -19.81 -8.44 -21.24
C GLU A 78 -19.81 -7.08 -20.53
N LYS A 79 -20.94 -6.74 -19.88
CA LYS A 79 -20.99 -5.58 -18.99
C LYS A 79 -20.14 -5.87 -17.74
N ILE A 80 -19.24 -4.95 -17.40
CA ILE A 80 -18.44 -4.99 -16.18
C ILE A 80 -18.97 -3.93 -15.22
N LEU A 81 -19.27 -4.32 -13.97
CA LEU A 81 -19.65 -3.41 -12.90
C LEU A 81 -18.50 -3.33 -11.88
N LEU A 82 -17.96 -2.14 -11.67
CA LEU A 82 -17.00 -1.87 -10.60
C LEU A 82 -17.77 -1.57 -9.31
N PHE A 83 -17.74 -2.50 -8.39
CA PHE A 83 -18.41 -2.38 -7.09
C PHE A 83 -17.38 -1.95 -6.04
N GLY A 84 -17.54 -0.75 -5.46
CA GLY A 84 -16.66 -0.22 -4.42
C GLY A 84 -17.36 -0.09 -3.07
N ASP A 85 -16.59 0.23 -2.04
CA ASP A 85 -17.11 0.65 -0.73
C ASP A 85 -17.23 2.18 -0.67
N TYR A 86 -18.01 2.69 0.29
CA TYR A 86 -18.29 4.12 0.46
C TYR A 86 -17.13 4.92 1.08
N ASP A 87 -16.10 4.25 1.61
CA ASP A 87 -14.95 4.92 2.20
C ASP A 87 -14.00 5.50 1.13
N VAL A 88 -13.00 6.26 1.59
CA VAL A 88 -12.06 6.94 0.68
C VAL A 88 -11.24 5.91 -0.11
N ASP A 89 -10.87 4.78 0.48
CA ASP A 89 -10.09 3.74 -0.19
C ASP A 89 -10.92 3.04 -1.28
N GLY A 90 -12.20 2.76 -1.01
CA GLY A 90 -13.14 2.15 -1.95
C GLY A 90 -13.46 3.07 -3.13
N THR A 91 -13.82 4.31 -2.86
CA THR A 91 -14.16 5.30 -3.90
C THR A 91 -12.96 5.65 -4.78
N THR A 92 -11.76 5.79 -4.22
CA THR A 92 -10.53 6.02 -4.99
C THR A 92 -10.16 4.80 -5.84
N SER A 93 -10.30 3.58 -5.30
CA SER A 93 -10.06 2.34 -6.05
C SER A 93 -10.97 2.22 -7.27
N VAL A 94 -12.28 2.48 -7.12
CA VAL A 94 -13.22 2.49 -8.25
C VAL A 94 -12.84 3.54 -9.27
N SER A 95 -12.47 4.75 -8.84
CA SER A 95 -12.04 5.81 -9.76
C SER A 95 -10.83 5.40 -10.61
N VAL A 96 -9.80 4.82 -9.98
CA VAL A 96 -8.59 4.35 -10.66
C VAL A 96 -8.92 3.26 -11.67
N LEU A 97 -9.67 2.24 -11.26
CA LEU A 97 -10.04 1.12 -12.13
C LEU A 97 -10.95 1.58 -13.28
N TYR A 98 -11.92 2.45 -13.02
CA TYR A 98 -12.82 2.97 -14.04
C TYR A 98 -12.03 3.72 -15.12
N ARG A 99 -11.14 4.63 -14.71
CA ARG A 99 -10.28 5.40 -15.63
C ARG A 99 -9.33 4.53 -16.44
N PHE A 100 -8.91 3.39 -15.90
CA PHE A 100 -8.10 2.41 -16.60
C PHE A 100 -8.94 1.66 -17.65
N PHE A 101 -10.01 0.99 -17.22
CA PHE A 101 -10.83 0.14 -18.08
C PHE A 101 -11.56 0.89 -19.19
N GLN A 102 -12.06 2.12 -18.93
CA GLN A 102 -12.78 2.90 -19.93
C GLN A 102 -11.97 3.15 -21.23
N LYS A 103 -10.63 3.06 -21.15
CA LYS A 103 -9.75 3.25 -22.32
C LYS A 103 -9.86 2.12 -23.34
N PHE A 104 -10.30 0.93 -22.92
CA PHE A 104 -10.29 -0.27 -23.76
C PHE A 104 -11.48 -1.22 -23.57
N HIS A 105 -12.46 -0.85 -22.73
CA HIS A 105 -13.73 -1.57 -22.55
C HIS A 105 -14.90 -0.59 -22.38
N PRO A 106 -15.80 -0.45 -23.37
CA PRO A 106 -16.88 0.55 -23.33
C PRO A 106 -18.05 0.16 -22.42
N ASN A 107 -18.27 -1.14 -22.18
CA ASN A 107 -19.41 -1.65 -21.41
C ASN A 107 -19.08 -1.69 -19.90
N LEU A 108 -18.78 -0.52 -19.33
CA LEU A 108 -18.35 -0.36 -17.94
C LEU A 108 -19.33 0.51 -17.15
N ASP A 109 -19.60 0.10 -15.91
CA ASP A 109 -20.43 0.83 -14.97
C ASP A 109 -19.82 0.75 -13.56
N PHE A 110 -20.31 1.54 -12.62
CA PHE A 110 -19.84 1.46 -11.23
C PHE A 110 -20.98 1.61 -10.24
N TYR A 111 -20.78 1.09 -9.03
CA TYR A 111 -21.71 1.24 -7.93
C TYR A 111 -20.93 1.47 -6.63
N ILE A 112 -21.33 2.49 -5.89
CA ILE A 112 -20.87 2.79 -4.54
C ILE A 112 -22.12 2.76 -3.64
N PRO A 113 -22.16 1.95 -2.58
CA PRO A 113 -23.31 1.88 -1.69
C PRO A 113 -23.51 3.21 -0.96
N HIS A 114 -24.78 3.57 -0.76
CA HIS A 114 -25.13 4.59 0.22
C HIS A 114 -25.11 3.96 1.62
N ARG A 115 -24.42 4.61 2.55
CA ARG A 115 -24.43 4.27 3.97
C ARG A 115 -25.57 4.96 4.70
#